data_AF-A0A328BF26-F1
#
_entry.id   AF-A0A328BF26-F1
#
_cell.length_a   1.000
_cell.length_b   1.000
_cell.length_c   1.000
_cell.angle_alpha   90.00
_cell.angle_beta   90.00
_cell.angle_gamma   90.00
#
_symmetry.space_group_name_H-M   'P 1'
#
loop_
_entity.id
_entity.type
_entity.pdbx_description
1 polymer ?
#
loop_
_entity_poly.entity_id
_entity_poly.type
_entity_poly.pdbx_seq_one_letter_code
_entity_poly.pdbx_strand_id
1 'polypeptide(L)'
;PETPDIIAIQSGSLKTISFSKAVSNVYLALVSWNNNSGTFNQPITPVSAGCGFFGCGDFTNVTDYSFTSQGELHGILKFAGNFSSVSFTDNSEDWHGITVGIGGLAPAAPGGGAVPEPATWALLIMGFGGAGAMLRRRSAAAAAA
;
A
#
# COMPACT_ATOMS: atom_id res chain seq x y z
N PRO A 1 6.25 -24.65 -4.94
CA PRO A 1 5.19 -23.64 -4.73
C PRO A 1 4.46 -23.35 -6.04
N GLU A 2 3.15 -23.58 -6.09
CA GLU A 2 2.35 -23.52 -7.33
C GLU A 2 1.70 -22.13 -7.56
N THR A 3 1.89 -21.21 -6.62
CA THR A 3 1.39 -19.85 -6.73
C THR A 3 2.46 -18.96 -7.37
N PRO A 4 2.13 -18.24 -8.46
CA PRO A 4 3.09 -17.40 -9.20
C PRO A 4 3.43 -16.08 -8.50
N ASP A 5 3.03 -15.89 -7.25
CA ASP A 5 3.12 -14.65 -6.48
C ASP A 5 4.26 -14.64 -5.43
N ILE A 6 5.04 -15.72 -5.33
CA ILE A 6 6.19 -15.80 -4.44
C ILE A 6 7.44 -15.27 -5.14
N ILE A 7 8.10 -14.30 -4.49
CA ILE A 7 9.42 -13.81 -4.87
C ILE A 7 10.44 -14.62 -4.08
N ALA A 8 11.22 -15.44 -4.77
CA ALA A 8 12.30 -16.22 -4.18
C ALA A 8 13.52 -15.34 -3.85
N ILE A 9 14.13 -15.61 -2.71
CA ILE A 9 15.31 -14.91 -2.18
C ILE A 9 16.29 -15.97 -1.64
N GLN A 10 17.59 -15.68 -1.74
CA GLN A 10 18.67 -16.58 -1.31
C GLN A 10 19.83 -15.85 -0.60
N SER A 11 20.07 -14.59 -0.94
CA SER A 11 21.18 -13.82 -0.38
C SER A 11 20.70 -12.83 0.67
N GLY A 12 21.42 -12.77 1.80
CA GLY A 12 21.22 -11.85 2.93
C GLY A 12 21.62 -10.41 2.62
N SER A 13 21.02 -9.83 1.59
CA SER A 13 21.35 -8.52 1.03
C SER A 13 20.15 -7.58 1.11
N LEU A 14 20.40 -6.26 1.05
CA LEU A 14 19.33 -5.27 1.10
C LEU A 14 18.32 -5.47 -0.04
N LYS A 15 17.07 -5.75 0.33
CA LYS A 15 15.92 -5.75 -0.57
C LYS A 15 15.13 -4.47 -0.37
N THR A 16 14.69 -3.87 -1.48
CA THR A 16 13.81 -2.70 -1.45
C THR A 16 12.59 -2.97 -2.32
N ILE A 17 11.43 -2.86 -1.70
CA ILE A 17 10.13 -2.89 -2.36
C ILE A 17 9.71 -1.45 -2.58
N SER A 18 9.51 -1.07 -3.83
CA SER A 18 9.12 0.30 -4.22
C SER A 18 7.74 0.30 -4.87
N PHE A 19 6.93 1.30 -4.53
CA PHE A 19 5.59 1.48 -5.06
C PHE A 19 5.54 2.72 -5.94
N SER A 20 4.89 2.62 -7.10
CA SER A 20 4.72 3.77 -8.03
C SER A 20 3.76 4.84 -7.49
N LYS A 21 2.99 4.50 -6.44
CA LYS A 21 2.18 5.40 -5.63
C LYS A 21 2.31 4.97 -4.17
N ALA A 22 2.21 5.91 -3.24
CA ALA A 22 2.20 5.57 -1.83
C ALA A 22 1.03 4.63 -1.51
N VAL A 23 1.30 3.58 -0.73
CA VAL A 23 0.33 2.57 -0.29
C VAL A 23 0.14 2.64 1.22
N SER A 24 -1.05 2.32 1.70
CA SER A 24 -1.33 2.19 3.14
C SER A 24 -1.14 0.74 3.58
N ASN A 25 -0.47 0.55 4.71
CA ASN A 25 -0.11 -0.72 5.33
C ASN A 25 0.53 -1.73 4.37
N VAL A 26 1.81 -2.04 4.55
CA VAL A 26 2.46 -3.10 3.77
C VAL A 26 2.45 -4.39 4.57
N TYR A 27 2.26 -5.52 3.89
CA TYR A 27 2.33 -6.85 4.47
C TYR A 27 3.37 -7.68 3.72
N LEU A 28 4.19 -8.41 4.46
CA LEU A 28 5.08 -9.43 3.89
C LEU A 28 4.67 -10.79 4.44
N ALA A 29 4.17 -11.64 3.55
CA ALA A 29 4.03 -13.06 3.85
C ALA A 29 5.39 -13.72 3.65
N LEU A 30 5.99 -14.22 4.71
CA LEU A 30 7.25 -14.94 4.74
C LEU A 30 7.01 -16.42 4.49
N VAL A 31 7.85 -17.04 3.66
CA VAL A 31 7.73 -18.44 3.25
C VAL A 31 9.06 -19.16 3.45
N SER A 32 9.09 -20.13 4.36
CA SER A 32 10.25 -21.03 4.62
C SER A 32 11.50 -20.30 5.08
N TRP A 33 11.34 -19.36 6.02
CA TRP A 33 12.45 -18.63 6.63
C TRP A 33 13.03 -19.49 7.76
N ASN A 34 13.99 -20.36 7.46
CA ASN A 34 14.42 -21.40 8.40
C ASN A 34 15.50 -20.92 9.38
N ASN A 35 15.10 -20.64 10.63
CA ASN A 35 15.97 -19.98 11.63
C ASN A 35 16.62 -18.68 11.08
N ASN A 36 15.93 -18.02 10.16
CA ASN A 36 16.37 -16.78 9.54
C ASN A 36 15.95 -15.58 10.41
N SER A 37 16.34 -14.38 10.02
CA SER A 37 16.04 -13.13 10.72
C SER A 37 15.79 -12.03 9.70
N GLY A 38 15.04 -11.00 10.10
CA GLY A 38 14.85 -9.79 9.30
C GLY A 38 15.24 -8.55 10.08
N THR A 39 15.86 -7.58 9.42
CA THR A 39 16.04 -6.21 9.92
C THR A 39 15.44 -5.23 8.91
N PHE A 40 14.70 -4.25 9.40
CA PHE A 40 13.80 -3.42 8.60
C PHE A 40 14.10 -1.93 8.76
N ASN A 41 13.84 -1.15 7.72
CA ASN A 41 13.93 0.32 7.79
C ASN A 41 12.66 1.00 8.32
N GLN A 42 11.64 0.21 8.66
CA GLN A 42 10.35 0.67 9.16
C GLN A 42 9.88 -0.24 10.30
N PRO A 43 9.06 0.27 11.24
CA PRO A 43 8.50 -0.55 12.30
C PRO A 43 7.65 -1.71 11.77
N ILE A 44 7.84 -2.90 12.35
CA ILE A 44 7.13 -4.14 12.02
C ILE A 44 6.22 -4.60 13.16
N THR A 45 5.23 -5.41 12.80
CA THR A 45 4.43 -6.17 13.75
C THR A 45 4.13 -7.54 13.14
N PRO A 46 4.52 -8.65 13.79
CA PRO A 46 4.04 -9.97 13.40
C PRO A 46 2.52 -10.05 13.53
N VAL A 47 1.85 -10.53 12.50
CA VAL A 47 0.40 -10.67 12.42
C VAL A 47 -0.03 -12.11 12.65
N SER A 48 0.71 -13.05 12.07
CA SER A 48 0.45 -14.48 12.19
C SER A 48 1.69 -15.29 11.88
N ALA A 49 1.77 -16.48 12.45
CA ALA A 49 2.72 -17.53 12.08
C ALA A 49 1.97 -18.86 11.92
N GLY A 50 2.58 -19.79 11.19
CA GLY A 50 1.99 -21.09 10.89
C GLY A 50 3.00 -22.05 10.28
N CYS A 51 2.49 -23.16 9.76
CA CYS A 51 3.31 -24.21 9.15
C CYS A 51 3.32 -24.08 7.64
N GLY A 52 4.51 -24.21 7.06
CA GLY A 52 4.71 -24.41 5.63
C GLY A 52 4.85 -25.90 5.27
N PHE A 53 5.24 -26.16 4.02
CA PHE A 53 5.43 -27.52 3.53
C PHE A 53 6.55 -28.29 4.26
N PHE A 54 7.65 -27.62 4.61
CA PHE A 54 8.83 -28.24 5.22
C PHE A 54 8.83 -28.25 6.75
N GLY A 55 7.85 -27.64 7.39
CA GLY A 55 7.75 -27.59 8.84
C GLY A 55 7.00 -26.36 9.35
N CYS A 56 7.12 -26.15 10.65
CA CYS A 56 6.56 -24.98 11.34
C CYS A 56 7.69 -24.15 11.93
N GLY A 57 7.42 -22.86 12.11
CA GLY A 57 8.29 -21.93 12.79
C GLY A 57 7.54 -20.71 13.26
N ASP A 58 8.17 -19.93 14.13
CA ASP A 58 7.57 -18.74 14.72
C ASP A 58 8.59 -17.60 14.83
N PHE A 59 8.08 -16.39 14.98
CA PHE A 59 8.86 -15.20 15.29
C PHE A 59 9.38 -15.28 16.73
N THR A 60 10.64 -14.91 16.92
CA THR A 60 11.34 -14.83 18.22
C THR A 60 12.15 -13.54 18.29
N ASN A 61 12.47 -13.06 19.50
CA ASN A 61 13.23 -11.82 19.71
C ASN A 61 12.75 -10.62 18.87
N VAL A 62 11.44 -10.44 18.79
CA VAL A 62 10.80 -9.38 17.99
C VAL A 62 11.07 -8.02 18.63
N THR A 63 11.53 -7.07 17.82
CA THR A 63 11.63 -5.65 18.14
C THR A 63 10.82 -4.85 17.12
N ASP A 64 10.75 -3.53 17.29
CA ASP A 64 10.12 -2.68 16.28
C ASP A 64 10.77 -2.82 14.91
N TYR A 65 12.07 -3.11 14.80
CA TYR A 65 12.80 -3.10 13.52
C TYR A 65 13.43 -4.43 13.14
N SER A 66 13.20 -5.49 13.92
CA SER A 66 13.81 -6.78 13.64
C SER A 66 13.08 -7.95 14.28
N PHE A 67 13.39 -9.15 13.80
CA PHE A 67 13.05 -10.41 14.47
C PHE A 67 14.14 -11.45 14.18
N THR A 68 14.25 -12.45 15.04
CA THR A 68 14.83 -13.76 14.69
C THR A 68 13.71 -14.78 14.57
N SER A 69 13.92 -15.90 13.91
CA SER A 69 12.92 -16.98 13.86
C SER A 69 13.48 -18.27 14.44
N GLN A 70 12.58 -19.14 14.85
CA GLN A 70 12.91 -20.52 15.21
C GLN A 70 12.13 -21.45 14.29
N GLY A 71 12.82 -22.43 13.69
CA GLY A 71 12.23 -23.40 12.76
C GLY A 71 11.90 -22.79 11.39
N GLU A 72 10.99 -23.43 10.66
CA GLU A 72 10.56 -23.07 9.30
C GLU A 72 9.49 -21.98 9.33
N LEU A 73 9.89 -20.72 9.55
CA LEU A 73 8.92 -19.64 9.69
C LEU A 73 8.13 -19.44 8.39
N HIS A 74 6.82 -19.56 8.54
CA HIS A 74 5.81 -19.20 7.55
C HIS A 74 4.79 -18.29 8.22
N GLY A 75 4.70 -17.01 7.81
CA GLY A 75 3.94 -16.04 8.59
C GLY A 75 3.77 -14.70 7.90
N ILE A 76 3.10 -13.76 8.55
CA ILE A 76 2.84 -12.42 8.02
C ILE A 76 3.43 -11.37 8.94
N LEU A 77 4.22 -10.47 8.38
CA LEU A 77 4.64 -9.20 8.99
C LEU A 77 3.83 -8.04 8.43
N LYS A 78 3.52 -7.05 9.26
CA LYS A 78 2.87 -5.81 8.87
C LYS A 78 3.77 -4.60 9.16
N PHE A 79 3.79 -3.67 8.21
CA PHE A 79 4.28 -2.30 8.36
C PHE A 79 3.08 -1.38 8.43
N ALA A 80 2.84 -0.74 9.58
CA ALA A 80 1.72 0.18 9.75
C ALA A 80 2.12 1.58 9.27
N GLY A 81 1.28 2.22 8.45
CA GLY A 81 1.53 3.56 7.92
C GLY A 81 1.37 3.66 6.41
N ASN A 82 1.89 4.75 5.83
CA ASN A 82 1.87 5.01 4.40
C ASN A 82 3.29 4.98 3.85
N PHE A 83 3.53 4.18 2.81
CA PHE A 83 4.88 3.93 2.30
C PHE A 83 4.94 4.05 0.78
N SER A 84 5.99 4.72 0.28
CA SER A 84 6.41 4.62 -1.12
C SER A 84 7.49 3.54 -1.32
N SER A 85 8.13 3.12 -0.23
CA SER A 85 9.06 1.99 -0.23
C SER A 85 9.24 1.42 1.17
N VAL A 86 9.54 0.12 1.24
CA VAL A 86 9.98 -0.58 2.46
C VAL A 86 11.21 -1.40 2.08
N SER A 87 12.19 -1.42 2.98
CA SER A 87 13.44 -2.16 2.78
C SER A 87 13.74 -3.06 3.97
N PHE A 88 14.37 -4.19 3.67
CA PHE A 88 14.80 -5.13 4.69
C PHE A 88 16.08 -5.86 4.27
N THR A 89 16.76 -6.41 5.27
CA THR A 89 17.87 -7.35 5.12
C THR A 89 17.54 -8.63 5.87
N ASP A 90 17.92 -9.75 5.28
CA ASP A 90 17.77 -11.11 5.76
C ASP A 90 19.14 -11.80 5.90
N ASN A 91 19.17 -13.05 6.39
CA ASN A 91 20.35 -13.90 6.25
C ASN A 91 20.27 -14.72 4.96
N SER A 92 21.44 -15.11 4.45
CA SER A 92 21.52 -15.99 3.29
C SER A 92 21.12 -17.42 3.66
N GLU A 93 20.32 -18.05 2.81
CA GLU A 93 19.97 -19.47 2.87
C GLU A 93 19.68 -20.00 1.47
N ASP A 94 19.63 -21.33 1.30
CA ASP A 94 19.47 -21.95 -0.02
C ASP A 94 18.18 -21.51 -0.73
N TRP A 95 17.10 -21.30 0.05
CA TRP A 95 15.84 -20.79 -0.47
C TRP A 95 14.94 -20.26 0.65
N HIS A 96 14.37 -19.09 0.45
CA HIS A 96 13.14 -18.63 1.11
C HIS A 96 12.39 -17.71 0.17
N GLY A 97 11.19 -17.30 0.57
CA GLY A 97 10.36 -16.43 -0.24
C GLY A 97 9.60 -15.38 0.54
N ILE A 98 9.13 -14.39 -0.21
CA ILE A 98 8.14 -13.44 0.26
C ILE A 98 7.00 -13.29 -0.75
N THR A 99 5.83 -12.92 -0.26
CA THR A 99 4.75 -12.32 -1.05
C THR A 99 4.38 -10.97 -0.44
N VAL A 100 4.14 -9.97 -1.29
CA VAL A 100 3.87 -8.59 -0.86
C VAL A 100 2.38 -8.29 -0.96
N GLY A 101 1.78 -7.86 0.15
CA GLY A 101 0.41 -7.35 0.21
C GLY A 101 0.36 -5.88 0.61
N ILE A 102 -0.73 -5.19 0.24
CA ILE A 102 -1.00 -3.81 0.64
C ILE A 102 -2.42 -3.66 1.19
N GLY A 103 -2.63 -2.74 2.13
CA GLY A 103 -3.97 -2.37 2.62
C GLY A 103 -4.77 -1.53 1.62
N GLY A 104 -4.08 -0.86 0.69
CA GLY A 104 -4.69 -0.07 -0.38
C GLY A 104 -3.80 1.10 -0.79
N LEU A 105 -4.32 2.02 -1.60
CA LEU A 105 -3.64 3.29 -1.86
C LEU A 105 -3.58 4.11 -0.56
N ALA A 106 -2.47 4.79 -0.32
CA ALA A 106 -2.40 5.76 0.76
C ALA A 106 -3.40 6.91 0.48
N PRO A 107 -4.06 7.46 1.51
CA PRO A 107 -4.84 8.68 1.35
C PRO A 107 -3.98 9.76 0.71
N ALA A 108 -4.58 10.57 -0.16
CA ALA A 108 -3.91 11.76 -0.66
C ALA A 108 -3.40 12.56 0.54
N ALA A 109 -2.13 12.96 0.50
CA ALA A 109 -1.57 13.83 1.53
C ALA A 109 -2.53 15.02 1.73
N PRO A 110 -2.78 15.49 2.95
CA PRO A 110 -3.58 16.68 3.17
C PRO A 110 -3.01 17.83 2.31
N GLY A 111 -3.73 18.22 1.25
CA GLY A 111 -3.28 19.20 0.24
C GLY A 111 -3.08 18.65 -1.19
N GLY A 112 -3.09 17.34 -1.38
CA GLY A 112 -2.96 16.67 -2.69
C GLY A 112 -4.28 16.54 -3.42
N GLY A 113 -4.78 17.64 -3.98
CA GLY A 113 -5.77 17.58 -5.06
C GLY A 113 -7.18 17.18 -4.66
N ALA A 114 -7.75 17.81 -3.63
CA ALA A 114 -9.15 18.18 -3.78
C ALA A 114 -9.20 19.03 -5.06
N VAL A 115 -9.75 18.46 -6.14
CA VAL A 115 -9.99 19.21 -7.37
C VAL A 115 -10.67 20.49 -6.93
N PRO A 116 -10.10 21.67 -7.23
CA PRO A 116 -10.71 22.90 -6.81
C PRO A 116 -12.18 22.88 -7.27
N GLU A 117 -13.09 22.93 -6.30
CA GLU A 117 -14.50 23.20 -6.54
C GLU A 117 -14.80 24.55 -7.25
N PRO A 118 -13.86 25.51 -7.54
CA PRO A 118 -14.15 26.67 -8.38
C PRO A 118 -14.71 26.35 -9.76
N ALA A 119 -14.36 25.20 -10.38
CA ALA A 119 -14.88 24.85 -11.70
C ALA A 119 -16.38 24.52 -11.66
N THR A 120 -16.84 23.83 -10.62
CA THR A 120 -18.27 23.50 -10.45
C THR A 120 -19.09 24.77 -10.29
N TRP A 121 -18.62 25.71 -9.47
CA TRP A 121 -19.26 27.02 -9.32
C TRP A 121 -19.26 27.82 -10.62
N ALA A 122 -18.15 27.83 -11.35
CA ALA A 122 -18.07 28.53 -12.63
C ALA A 122 -19.06 27.95 -13.66
N LEU A 123 -19.20 26.63 -13.73
CA LEU A 123 -20.15 25.96 -14.62
C LEU A 123 -21.60 26.20 -14.20
N LEU A 124 -21.91 26.21 -12.90
CA LEU A 124 -23.24 26.54 -12.40
C LEU A 124 -23.60 28.00 -12.68
N ILE A 125 -22.68 28.94 -12.44
CA ILE A 125 -22.89 30.36 -12.75
C ILE A 125 -23.08 30.57 -14.25
N MET A 126 -22.26 29.93 -15.09
CA MET A 126 -22.43 30.01 -16.54
C MET A 126 -23.76 29.39 -17.00
N GLY A 127 -24.14 28.24 -16.44
CA GLY A 127 -25.40 27.56 -16.75
C GLY A 127 -26.63 28.37 -16.35
N PHE A 128 -26.69 28.84 -15.10
CA PHE A 128 -27.80 29.64 -14.60
C PHE A 128 -27.83 31.05 -15.19
N GLY A 129 -26.67 31.68 -15.36
CA GLY A 129 -26.55 32.98 -16.04
C GLY A 129 -27.01 32.91 -17.49
N GLY A 130 -26.60 31.86 -18.22
CA GLY A 130 -27.04 31.61 -19.59
C GLY A 130 -28.55 31.35 -19.68
N ALA A 131 -29.11 30.49 -18.82
CA ALA A 131 -30.54 30.22 -18.79
C ALA A 131 -31.36 31.48 -18.46
N GLY A 132 -30.94 32.27 -17.47
CA GLY A 132 -31.58 33.53 -17.09
C GLY A 132 -31.57 34.56 -18.23
N ALA A 133 -30.44 34.69 -18.94
CA ALA A 133 -30.32 35.59 -20.08
C ALA A 133 -31.27 35.22 -21.23
N MET A 134 -31.43 33.92 -21.52
CA MET A 134 -32.37 33.45 -22.56
C MET A 134 -33.82 33.73 -22.19
N LEU A 135 -34.21 33.52 -20.93
CA LEU A 135 -35.55 33.83 -20.45
C LEU A 135 -35.87 35.32 -20.57
N ARG A 136 -34.93 36.20 -20.18
CA ARG A 136 -35.09 37.67 -20.29
C ARG A 136 -35.27 38.15 -21.73
N ARG A 137 -34.60 37.52 -22.69
CA ARG A 137 -34.74 37.86 -24.11
C ARG A 137 -36.13 37.52 -24.66
N ARG A 138 -36.70 36.38 -24.23
CA ARG A 138 -38.04 35.94 -24.67
C ARG A 138 -39.15 36.84 -24.13
N SER A 139 -39.06 37.25 -22.87
CA SER A 139 -40.05 38.16 -22.28
C SER A 139 -39.99 39.56 -22.90
N ALA A 140 -38.80 40.08 -23.21
CA ALA A 140 -38.66 41.36 -23.91
C ALA A 140 -39.25 41.32 -25.35
N ALA A 141 -39.04 40.22 -26.08
CA ALA A 141 -39.62 40.04 -27.41
C ALA A 141 -41.16 39.92 -27.38
N ALA A 142 -41.72 39.28 -26.34
CA ALA A 142 -43.17 39.14 -26.17
C ALA A 142 -43.85 40.46 -25.75
N ALA A 143 -43.16 41.36 -25.06
CA ALA A 143 -43.70 42.67 -24.66
C ALA A 143 -43.65 43.73 -25.77
N ALA A 144 -42.90 43.48 -26.85
CA ALA A 144 -42.76 44.37 -28.00
C ALA A 144 -43.66 43.99 -29.19
N ALA A 145 -44.45 42.92 -29.06
CA ALA A 145 -45.43 42.43 -30.03
C ALA A 145 -46.85 42.79 -29.56
#